data_AF-A0A5B7CZI5-F1
#
_entry.id   AF-A0A5B7CZI5-F1
#
_cell.length_a   1.000
_cell.length_b   1.000
_cell.length_c   1.000
_cell.angle_alpha   90.00
_cell.angle_beta   90.00
_cell.angle_gamma   90.00
#
_symmetry.space_group_name_H-M   'P 1'
#
loop_
_entity.id
_entity.type
_entity.pdbx_description
1 polymer ?
#
loop_
_entity_poly.entity_id
_entity_poly.type
_entity_poly.pdbx_seq_one_letter_code
_entity_poly.pdbx_strand_id
1 'polypeptide(L)'
;MLAARRLTWARVRWENGSVDSYPYIWLRDNCQCPKCYHPVSLARRVLLKDLDLSVNCVDIKLSNTGEEVEMLWTDGHQGTYDAHWLHERAFRGPKPAPHDREFRLKQQLWGREMQDKLPRISFPDIIHDDHSLLNFLESLEVMGVVLVSDVPCEIDQIYSFAKRIGHLRPTHYGETFNVYSRMDPNNLAYTGDSLDMHTDLPCLATKPEIQMLHVIKQFIGEGGDTMITDGFHAASKFKKNNPEYFDTLANTLIEFVDRGH
;
A
#
# COMPACT_ATOMS: atom_id res chain seq x y z
N MET A 1 34.54 17.65 21.18
CA MET A 1 33.50 18.30 21.99
C MET A 1 32.16 18.14 21.27
N LEU A 2 31.28 17.28 21.77
CA LEU A 2 29.90 17.21 21.29
C LEU A 2 29.14 18.39 21.92
N ALA A 3 29.01 19.48 21.17
CA ALA A 3 28.14 20.58 21.58
C ALA A 3 26.69 20.11 21.41
N ALA A 4 25.99 19.91 22.53
CA ALA A 4 24.55 19.69 22.53
C ALA A 4 23.87 20.97 21.98
N ARG A 5 23.64 21.03 20.67
CA ARG A 5 22.86 22.10 20.04
C ARG A 5 21.41 21.94 20.50
N ARG A 6 20.88 22.95 21.20
CA ARG A 6 19.44 23.02 21.51
C ARG A 6 18.68 23.09 20.19
N LEU A 7 17.85 22.08 19.92
CA LEU A 7 16.89 22.13 18.82
C LEU A 7 15.92 23.27 19.09
N THR A 8 15.73 24.14 18.10
CA THR A 8 14.79 25.26 18.14
C THR A 8 13.51 24.88 17.41
N TRP A 9 12.37 25.27 17.99
CA TRP A 9 11.05 24.80 17.59
C TRP A 9 10.07 25.96 17.46
N ALA A 10 9.28 25.95 16.39
CA ALA A 10 8.05 26.74 16.31
C ALA A 10 6.97 26.07 17.17
N ARG A 11 6.11 26.86 17.81
CA ARG A 11 4.91 26.37 18.50
C ARG A 11 3.69 27.02 17.88
N VAL A 12 2.73 26.21 17.47
CA VAL A 12 1.44 26.65 16.94
C VAL A 12 0.37 26.31 17.97
N ARG A 13 -0.41 27.31 18.39
CA ARG A 13 -1.58 27.12 19.25
C ARG A 13 -2.83 27.19 18.40
N TRP A 14 -3.63 26.14 18.46
CA TRP A 14 -4.87 26.02 17.70
C TRP A 14 -6.07 26.52 18.50
N GLU A 15 -7.18 26.81 17.82
CA GLU A 15 -8.42 27.31 18.45
C GLU A 15 -8.99 26.35 19.51
N ASN A 16 -8.81 25.05 19.32
CA ASN A 16 -9.21 24.02 20.29
C ASN A 16 -8.29 23.95 21.54
N GLY A 17 -7.32 24.85 21.66
CA GLY A 17 -6.37 24.93 22.77
C GLY A 17 -5.19 23.98 22.68
N SER A 18 -5.18 23.06 21.71
CA SER A 18 -4.03 22.18 21.48
C SER A 18 -2.82 22.97 20.96
N VAL A 19 -1.62 22.45 21.24
CA VAL A 19 -0.36 23.08 20.84
C VAL A 19 0.50 22.04 20.13
N ASP A 20 0.91 22.35 18.91
CA ASP A 20 1.90 21.55 18.17
C ASP A 20 3.25 22.24 18.11
N SER A 21 4.30 21.44 18.01
CA SER A 21 5.67 21.93 17.86
C SER A 21 6.31 21.39 16.59
N TYR A 22 7.09 22.22 15.91
CA TYR A 22 7.79 21.89 14.66
C TYR A 22 9.26 22.31 14.75
N PRO A 23 10.24 21.46 14.41
CA PRO A 23 11.63 21.89 14.34
C PRO A 23 11.80 22.97 13.26
N TYR A 24 12.51 24.05 13.56
CA TYR A 24 12.76 25.11 12.57
C TYR A 24 13.44 24.60 11.31
N ILE A 25 14.42 23.71 11.47
CA ILE A 25 15.11 23.10 10.33
C ILE A 25 14.15 22.32 9.42
N TRP A 26 13.17 21.62 10.01
CA TRP A 26 12.17 20.87 9.26
C TRP A 26 11.23 21.81 8.50
N LEU A 27 10.78 22.91 9.14
CA LEU A 27 9.97 23.92 8.47
C LEU A 27 10.74 24.53 7.29
N ARG A 28 11.99 24.96 7.50
CA ARG A 28 12.82 25.55 6.44
C ARG A 28 13.10 24.59 5.28
N ASP A 29 13.33 23.31 5.56
CA ASP A 29 13.49 22.25 4.55
C ASP A 29 12.20 22.01 3.75
N ASN A 30 11.05 22.19 4.39
CA ASN A 30 9.72 21.94 3.82
C ASN A 30 8.95 23.25 3.58
N CYS A 31 9.65 24.34 3.30
CA CYS A 31 9.05 25.62 2.92
C CYS A 31 8.14 25.45 1.69
N GLN A 32 6.90 25.93 1.76
CA GLN A 32 5.89 25.74 0.69
C GLN A 32 5.92 26.85 -0.37
N CYS A 33 6.83 27.82 -0.27
CA CYS A 33 6.92 28.90 -1.25
C CYS A 33 7.37 28.38 -2.63
N PRO A 34 7.02 29.04 -3.75
CA PRO A 34 7.38 28.58 -5.10
C PRO A 34 8.89 28.47 -5.38
N LYS A 35 9.74 29.11 -4.56
CA LYS A 35 11.20 28.97 -4.64
C LYS A 35 11.67 27.63 -4.07
N CYS A 36 11.02 27.14 -3.02
CA CYS A 36 11.42 25.94 -2.28
C CYS A 36 10.62 24.70 -2.66
N TYR A 37 9.42 24.87 -3.20
CA TYR A 37 8.54 23.78 -3.61
C TYR A 37 8.01 24.03 -5.02
N HIS A 38 8.08 23.01 -5.88
CA HIS A 38 7.63 23.11 -7.26
C HIS A 38 6.10 22.94 -7.32
N PRO A 39 5.33 23.96 -7.74
CA PRO A 39 3.86 23.92 -7.63
C PRO A 39 3.20 22.86 -8.53
N VAL A 40 3.82 22.53 -9.67
CA VAL A 40 3.29 21.52 -10.60
C VAL A 40 3.67 20.09 -10.21
N SER A 41 4.96 19.81 -10.01
CA SER A 41 5.43 18.45 -9.69
C SER A 41 5.23 18.05 -8.23
N LEU A 42 4.79 18.98 -7.37
CA LEU A 42 4.62 18.79 -5.93
C LEU A 42 5.89 18.21 -5.28
N ALA A 43 7.05 18.80 -5.62
CA ALA A 43 8.35 18.31 -5.17
C ALA A 43 9.22 19.43 -4.59
N ARG A 44 10.03 19.05 -3.60
CA ARG A 44 11.03 19.94 -2.97
C ARG A 44 12.09 20.35 -4.00
N ARG A 45 12.39 21.64 -4.07
CA ARG A 45 13.50 22.24 -4.84
C ARG A 45 14.75 22.47 -3.97
N VAL A 46 14.56 22.63 -2.66
CA VAL A 46 15.66 22.81 -1.70
C VAL A 46 16.58 21.60 -1.73
N LEU A 47 17.88 21.86 -1.91
CA LEU A 47 18.92 20.85 -1.83
C LEU A 47 19.49 20.84 -0.41
N LEU A 48 19.73 19.64 0.12
CA LEU A 48 20.27 19.47 1.47
C LEU A 48 21.60 20.22 1.69
N LYS A 49 22.46 20.27 0.66
CA LYS A 49 23.75 20.98 0.71
C LYS A 49 23.63 22.49 0.87
N ASP A 50 22.49 23.07 0.49
CA ASP A 50 22.24 24.51 0.51
C ASP A 50 21.41 24.91 1.75
N LEU A 51 21.03 23.93 2.58
CA LEU A 51 20.24 24.13 3.79
C LEU A 51 21.16 24.39 4.99
N ASP A 52 21.04 25.57 5.59
CA ASP A 52 21.70 25.86 6.86
C ASP A 52 21.04 25.06 7.99
N LEU A 53 21.74 24.04 8.50
CA LEU A 53 21.27 23.21 9.61
C LEU A 53 21.14 23.96 10.94
N SER A 54 21.65 25.19 11.03
CA SER A 54 21.49 26.10 12.17
C SER A 54 20.48 27.23 11.93
N VAL A 55 19.70 27.16 10.85
CA VAL A 55 18.68 28.16 10.52
C VAL A 55 17.69 28.34 11.69
N ASN A 56 17.35 29.59 11.97
CA ASN A 56 16.33 29.95 12.95
C ASN A 56 15.30 30.89 12.33
N CYS A 57 14.15 30.98 12.98
CA CYS A 57 13.13 31.95 12.63
C CYS A 57 13.38 33.29 13.32
N VAL A 58 13.36 34.36 12.55
CA VAL A 58 13.54 35.76 13.00
C VAL A 58 12.19 36.38 13.34
N ASP A 59 11.16 36.11 12.53
CA ASP A 59 9.82 36.68 12.68
C ASP A 59 8.76 35.73 12.14
N ILE A 60 7.57 35.73 12.76
CA ILE A 60 6.42 34.90 12.40
C ILE A 60 5.21 35.80 12.27
N LYS A 61 4.55 35.75 11.11
CA LYS A 61 3.30 36.48 10.85
C LYS A 61 2.21 35.49 10.49
N LEU A 62 1.05 35.67 11.10
CA LEU A 62 -0.16 34.96 10.75
C LEU A 62 -0.97 35.84 9.80
N SER A 63 -1.55 35.25 8.75
CA SER A 63 -2.50 35.96 7.90
C SER A 63 -3.72 36.40 8.72
N ASN A 64 -4.44 37.41 8.23
CA ASN A 64 -5.65 37.89 8.91
C ASN A 64 -6.74 36.81 9.03
N THR A 65 -6.74 35.82 8.13
CA THR A 65 -7.67 34.69 8.16
C THR A 65 -7.21 33.56 9.08
N GLY A 66 -5.93 33.55 9.49
CA GLY A 66 -5.35 32.44 10.26
C GLY A 66 -4.96 31.22 9.42
N GLU A 67 -5.19 31.26 8.11
CA GLU A 67 -4.99 30.12 7.20
C GLU A 67 -3.55 30.00 6.71
N GLU A 68 -2.75 31.06 6.78
CA GLU A 68 -1.37 31.06 6.31
C GLU A 68 -0.42 31.64 7.37
N VAL A 69 0.76 31.02 7.47
CA VAL A 69 1.86 31.45 8.33
C VAL A 69 3.04 31.83 7.45
N GLU A 70 3.50 33.06 7.59
CA GLU A 70 4.75 33.54 7.00
C GLU A 70 5.86 33.50 8.06
N MET A 71 7.03 33.00 7.68
CA MET A 71 8.21 32.98 8.55
C MET A 71 9.40 33.61 7.84
N LEU A 72 10.02 34.59 8.51
CA LEU A 72 11.31 35.14 8.11
C LEU A 72 12.43 34.31 8.75
N TRP A 73 13.38 33.86 7.95
CA TRP A 73 14.49 33.01 8.37
C TRP A 73 15.80 33.81 8.49
N THR A 74 16.75 33.29 9.29
CA THR A 74 18.06 33.93 9.50
C THR A 74 18.93 34.01 8.24
N ASP A 75 18.66 33.18 7.23
CA ASP A 75 19.28 33.26 5.90
C ASP A 75 18.65 34.34 4.99
N GLY A 76 17.69 35.12 5.53
CA GLY A 76 16.95 36.14 4.80
C GLY A 76 15.79 35.60 3.95
N HIS A 77 15.55 34.28 3.96
CA HIS A 77 14.44 33.69 3.23
C HIS A 77 13.10 34.00 3.89
N GLN A 78 12.06 34.19 3.08
CA GLN A 78 10.67 34.27 3.53
C GLN A 78 9.95 33.00 3.08
N GLY A 79 9.53 32.20 4.05
CA GLY A 79 8.78 30.98 3.81
C GLY A 79 7.31 31.16 4.14
N THR A 80 6.46 30.43 3.41
CA THR A 80 5.01 30.41 3.60
C THR A 80 4.57 28.99 3.93
N TYR A 81 3.55 28.86 4.78
CA TYR A 81 2.99 27.59 5.23
C TYR A 81 1.48 27.71 5.39
N ASP A 82 0.75 26.78 4.78
CA ASP A 82 -0.69 26.63 5.02
C ASP A 82 -0.94 26.02 6.40
N ALA A 83 -1.93 26.52 7.12
CA ALA A 83 -2.25 26.11 8.48
C ALA A 83 -2.74 24.67 8.55
N HIS A 84 -3.51 24.21 7.55
CA HIS A 84 -3.95 22.82 7.46
C HIS A 84 -2.76 21.88 7.21
N TRP A 85 -1.85 22.25 6.32
CA TRP A 85 -0.61 21.53 6.05
C TRP A 85 0.24 21.35 7.31
N LEU A 86 0.38 22.41 8.12
CA LEU A 86 1.05 22.34 9.42
C LEU A 86 0.33 21.36 10.35
N HIS A 87 -0.97 21.54 10.55
CA HIS A 87 -1.78 20.70 11.43
C HIS A 87 -1.68 19.20 11.11
N GLU A 88 -1.75 18.83 9.82
CA GLU A 88 -1.61 17.44 9.39
C GLU A 88 -0.24 16.84 9.68
N ARG A 89 0.81 17.66 9.59
CA ARG A 89 2.22 17.24 9.71
C ARG A 89 2.83 17.53 11.07
N ALA A 90 2.00 17.88 12.06
CA ALA A 90 2.39 18.04 13.44
C ALA A 90 3.18 16.84 13.98
N PHE A 91 4.21 17.08 14.80
CA PHE A 91 5.05 16.03 15.40
C PHE A 91 4.36 15.40 16.62
N ARG A 92 3.22 14.75 16.41
CA ARG A 92 2.38 14.10 17.43
C ARG A 92 2.69 12.60 17.52
N GLY A 93 3.82 12.24 18.12
CA GLY A 93 4.18 10.83 18.33
C GLY A 93 4.25 9.99 17.04
N PRO A 94 4.28 8.65 17.14
CA PRO A 94 4.25 7.78 15.98
C PRO A 94 2.92 7.93 15.25
N LYS A 95 2.98 8.42 14.01
CA LYS A 95 1.85 8.41 13.07
C LYS A 95 2.00 7.20 12.15
N PRO A 96 0.88 6.57 11.71
CA PRO A 96 0.92 5.66 10.58
C PRO A 96 1.56 6.37 9.38
N ALA A 97 2.17 5.61 8.47
CA ALA A 97 2.58 6.17 7.19
C ALA A 97 1.38 6.93 6.57
N PRO A 98 1.58 8.07 5.89
CA PRO A 98 0.47 8.83 5.30
C PRO A 98 -0.46 7.95 4.45
N HIS A 99 0.13 7.02 3.68
CA HIS A 99 -0.60 6.02 2.93
C HIS A 99 -1.55 5.17 3.79
N ASP A 100 -1.06 4.64 4.91
CA ASP A 100 -1.87 3.83 5.83
C ASP A 100 -2.97 4.63 6.52
N ARG A 101 -2.80 5.95 6.65
CA ARG A 101 -3.82 6.84 7.23
C ARG A 101 -4.92 7.21 6.25
N GLU A 102 -4.56 7.41 4.99
CA GLU A 102 -5.47 7.96 3.97
C GLU A 102 -6.15 6.88 3.13
N PHE A 103 -5.45 5.78 2.83
CA PHE A 103 -5.91 4.81 1.82
C PHE A 103 -6.12 3.40 2.35
N ARG A 104 -5.56 3.02 3.51
CA ARG A 104 -5.76 1.68 4.06
C ARG A 104 -7.17 1.54 4.63
N LEU A 105 -7.95 0.65 4.03
CA LEU A 105 -9.27 0.29 4.54
C LEU A 105 -9.15 -0.74 5.67
N LYS A 106 -10.16 -0.77 6.54
CA LYS A 106 -10.19 -1.76 7.62
C LYS A 106 -10.49 -3.14 7.05
N GLN A 107 -9.50 -4.02 7.10
CA GLN A 107 -9.64 -5.40 6.66
C GLN A 107 -10.71 -6.15 7.47
N GLN A 108 -11.47 -6.98 6.78
CA GLN A 108 -12.47 -7.87 7.38
C GLN A 108 -11.96 -9.30 7.28
N LEU A 109 -11.64 -9.89 8.43
CA LEU A 109 -11.24 -11.30 8.50
C LEU A 109 -12.44 -12.22 8.30
N TRP A 110 -12.26 -13.33 7.58
CA TRP A 110 -13.35 -14.24 7.23
C TRP A 110 -12.98 -15.71 7.29
N GLY A 111 -14.00 -16.55 7.47
CA GLY A 111 -13.94 -18.00 7.39
C GLY A 111 -14.99 -18.57 6.43
N ARG A 112 -15.40 -19.81 6.70
CA ARG A 112 -16.34 -20.57 5.84
C ARG A 112 -17.70 -19.89 5.64
N GLU A 113 -18.10 -19.01 6.55
CA GLU A 113 -19.35 -18.25 6.48
C GLU A 113 -19.45 -17.32 5.26
N MET A 114 -18.32 -17.08 4.58
CA MET A 114 -18.24 -16.25 3.38
C MET A 114 -18.30 -17.03 2.06
N GLN A 115 -18.41 -18.37 2.08
CA GLN A 115 -18.38 -19.22 0.87
C GLN A 115 -19.34 -18.72 -0.24
N ASP A 116 -20.58 -18.37 0.12
CA ASP A 116 -21.60 -17.89 -0.82
C ASP A 116 -21.78 -16.36 -0.79
N LYS A 117 -20.87 -15.65 -0.12
CA LYS A 117 -20.98 -14.20 0.15
C LYS A 117 -19.74 -13.42 -0.28
N LEU A 118 -18.81 -14.05 -0.98
CA LEU A 118 -17.66 -13.35 -1.53
C LEU A 118 -18.14 -12.21 -2.44
N PRO A 119 -17.50 -11.02 -2.38
CA PRO A 119 -17.81 -9.94 -3.31
C PRO A 119 -17.74 -10.46 -4.74
N ARG A 120 -18.79 -10.20 -5.51
CA ARG A 120 -18.87 -10.56 -6.92
C ARG A 120 -19.16 -9.31 -7.74
N ILE A 121 -18.36 -9.06 -8.76
CA ILE A 121 -18.50 -7.89 -9.63
C ILE A 121 -18.30 -8.34 -11.09
N SER A 122 -19.12 -7.81 -11.99
CA SER A 122 -19.10 -8.13 -13.42
C SER A 122 -17.86 -7.53 -14.09
N PHE A 123 -17.20 -8.31 -14.95
CA PHE A 123 -16.04 -7.86 -15.73
C PHE A 123 -16.37 -6.66 -16.63
N PRO A 124 -17.44 -6.68 -17.45
CA PRO A 124 -17.87 -5.51 -18.21
C PRO A 124 -18.00 -4.23 -17.37
N ASP A 125 -18.55 -4.34 -16.16
CA ASP A 125 -18.75 -3.18 -15.29
C ASP A 125 -17.41 -2.60 -14.82
N ILE A 126 -16.46 -3.45 -14.41
CA ILE A 126 -15.11 -3.00 -14.00
C ILE A 126 -14.37 -2.30 -15.16
N ILE A 127 -14.51 -2.84 -16.38
CA ILE A 127 -13.83 -2.31 -17.56
C ILE A 127 -14.40 -0.93 -17.96
N HIS A 128 -15.70 -0.71 -17.78
CA HIS A 128 -16.38 0.46 -18.36
C HIS A 128 -16.89 1.51 -17.35
N ASP A 129 -16.91 1.21 -16.06
CA ASP A 129 -17.41 2.11 -15.02
C ASP A 129 -16.39 2.29 -13.88
N ASP A 130 -16.07 3.55 -13.58
CA ASP A 130 -15.13 3.91 -12.51
C ASP A 130 -15.69 3.62 -11.11
N HIS A 131 -17.01 3.69 -10.92
CA HIS A 131 -17.62 3.34 -9.64
C HIS A 131 -17.51 1.84 -9.35
N SER A 132 -17.72 1.01 -10.37
CA SER A 132 -17.55 -0.44 -10.30
C SER A 132 -16.09 -0.85 -10.12
N LEU A 133 -15.15 -0.16 -10.79
CA LEU A 133 -13.72 -0.35 -10.53
C LEU A 133 -13.36 0.01 -9.09
N LEU A 134 -13.83 1.15 -8.57
CA LEU A 134 -13.57 1.54 -7.18
C LEU A 134 -14.10 0.49 -6.21
N ASN A 135 -15.36 0.06 -6.39
CA ASN A 135 -15.95 -0.99 -5.55
C ASN A 135 -15.15 -2.31 -5.62
N PHE A 136 -14.60 -2.67 -6.78
CA PHE A 136 -13.70 -3.81 -6.91
C PHE A 136 -12.41 -3.64 -6.09
N LEU A 137 -11.74 -2.50 -6.20
CA LEU A 137 -10.51 -2.23 -5.47
C LEU A 137 -10.72 -2.17 -3.96
N GLU A 138 -11.79 -1.51 -3.50
CA GLU A 138 -12.16 -1.44 -2.09
C GLU A 138 -12.53 -2.82 -1.53
N SER A 139 -13.30 -3.61 -2.28
CA SER A 139 -13.65 -4.98 -1.90
C SER A 139 -12.40 -5.86 -1.80
N LEU A 140 -11.46 -5.72 -2.73
CA LEU A 140 -10.20 -6.46 -2.71
C LEU A 140 -9.32 -6.06 -1.51
N GLU A 141 -9.20 -4.77 -1.19
CA GLU A 141 -8.44 -4.29 -0.03
C GLU A 141 -9.05 -4.76 1.31
N VAL A 142 -10.38 -4.77 1.41
CA VAL A 142 -11.09 -5.15 2.64
C VAL A 142 -11.11 -6.66 2.85
N MET A 143 -11.42 -7.43 1.80
CA MET A 143 -11.66 -8.88 1.89
C MET A 143 -10.45 -9.73 1.45
N GLY A 144 -9.50 -9.16 0.71
CA GLY A 144 -8.37 -9.90 0.12
C GLY A 144 -8.74 -10.78 -1.08
N VAL A 145 -10.02 -10.85 -1.46
CA VAL A 145 -10.51 -11.65 -2.59
C VAL A 145 -11.81 -11.09 -3.16
N VAL A 146 -11.95 -11.11 -4.48
CA VAL A 146 -13.16 -10.74 -5.22
C VAL A 146 -13.34 -11.71 -6.38
N LEU A 147 -14.57 -12.19 -6.58
CA LEU A 147 -14.92 -13.01 -7.73
C LEU A 147 -15.38 -12.11 -8.89
N VAL A 148 -14.65 -12.14 -9.99
CA VAL A 148 -15.04 -11.39 -11.19
C VAL A 148 -15.86 -12.30 -12.10
N SER A 149 -17.10 -11.93 -12.41
CA SER A 149 -18.01 -12.69 -13.28
C SER A 149 -18.01 -12.18 -14.71
N ASP A 150 -18.57 -12.96 -15.64
CA ASP A 150 -18.85 -12.54 -17.02
C ASP A 150 -17.59 -12.14 -17.81
N VAL A 151 -16.44 -12.69 -17.42
CA VAL A 151 -15.18 -12.59 -18.18
C VAL A 151 -15.30 -13.48 -19.43
N PRO A 152 -15.04 -12.97 -20.64
CA PRO A 152 -15.05 -13.79 -21.85
C PRO A 152 -14.06 -14.95 -21.74
N CYS A 153 -14.45 -16.16 -22.13
CA CYS A 153 -13.59 -17.36 -22.05
C CYS A 153 -12.50 -17.38 -23.14
N GLU A 154 -11.67 -16.36 -23.17
CA GLU A 154 -10.60 -16.13 -24.14
C GLU A 154 -9.27 -15.91 -23.41
N ILE A 155 -8.18 -16.22 -24.11
CA ILE A 155 -6.83 -15.84 -23.65
C ILE A 155 -6.73 -14.30 -23.67
N ASP A 156 -5.89 -13.73 -22.81
CA ASP A 156 -5.60 -12.29 -22.70
C ASP A 156 -6.60 -11.40 -21.96
N GLN A 157 -7.73 -11.90 -21.46
CA GLN A 157 -8.63 -11.07 -20.63
C GLN A 157 -7.95 -10.55 -19.34
N ILE A 158 -6.96 -11.27 -18.81
CA ILE A 158 -6.14 -10.78 -17.69
C ILE A 158 -5.33 -9.53 -18.09
N TYR A 159 -4.87 -9.42 -19.34
CA TYR A 159 -4.11 -8.26 -19.80
C TYR A 159 -4.99 -7.00 -19.86
N SER A 160 -6.20 -7.11 -20.42
CA SER A 160 -7.14 -5.99 -20.49
C SER A 160 -7.56 -5.55 -19.09
N PHE A 161 -7.85 -6.51 -18.21
CA PHE A 161 -8.17 -6.26 -16.81
C PHE A 161 -7.01 -5.57 -16.05
N ALA A 162 -5.79 -6.09 -16.20
CA ALA A 162 -4.62 -5.53 -15.55
C ALA A 162 -4.33 -4.10 -16.01
N LYS A 163 -4.49 -3.80 -17.30
CA LYS A 163 -4.32 -2.44 -17.86
C LYS A 163 -5.36 -1.45 -17.32
N ARG A 164 -6.56 -1.93 -16.97
CA ARG A 164 -7.60 -1.10 -16.36
C ARG A 164 -7.21 -0.62 -14.95
N ILE A 165 -6.43 -1.43 -14.22
CA ILE A 165 -6.00 -1.15 -12.85
C ILE A 165 -4.60 -0.50 -12.81
N GLY A 166 -3.67 -1.02 -13.62
CA GLY A 166 -2.27 -0.63 -13.63
C GLY A 166 -1.44 -1.46 -14.61
N HIS A 167 -0.61 -2.36 -14.09
CA HIS A 167 0.32 -3.16 -14.88
C HIS A 167 0.53 -4.54 -14.26
N LEU A 168 0.87 -5.52 -15.10
CA LEU A 168 1.29 -6.84 -14.65
C LEU A 168 2.73 -6.79 -14.15
N ARG A 169 3.03 -7.70 -13.21
CA ARG A 169 4.38 -7.93 -12.71
C ARG A 169 4.99 -9.13 -13.45
N PRO A 170 6.00 -8.93 -14.32
CA PRO A 170 6.69 -10.05 -14.94
C PRO A 170 7.38 -10.94 -13.91
N THR A 171 7.38 -12.24 -14.16
CA THR A 171 8.12 -13.25 -13.38
C THR A 171 8.95 -14.13 -14.33
N HIS A 172 9.70 -15.10 -13.79
CA HIS A 172 10.37 -16.10 -14.62
C HIS A 172 9.40 -17.03 -15.38
N TYR A 173 8.10 -17.04 -15.01
CA TYR A 173 7.03 -17.69 -15.76
C TYR A 173 6.41 -16.81 -16.86
N GLY A 174 6.85 -15.55 -17.00
CA GLY A 174 6.29 -14.57 -17.93
C GLY A 174 5.43 -13.51 -17.23
N GLU A 175 4.76 -12.67 -18.04
CA GLU A 175 3.77 -11.69 -17.57
C GLU A 175 2.41 -12.34 -17.27
N THR A 176 2.04 -13.34 -18.07
CA THR A 176 0.90 -14.25 -17.83
C THR A 176 1.36 -15.67 -18.10
N PHE A 177 0.63 -16.65 -17.57
CA PHE A 177 0.88 -18.07 -17.78
C PHE A 177 -0.43 -18.85 -17.81
N ASN A 178 -0.46 -19.90 -18.63
CA ASN A 178 -1.64 -20.75 -18.80
C ASN A 178 -1.50 -22.00 -17.92
N VAL A 179 -2.45 -22.18 -16.99
CA VAL A 179 -2.50 -23.33 -16.07
C VAL A 179 -3.34 -24.44 -16.71
N TYR A 180 -2.68 -25.53 -17.10
CA TYR A 180 -3.30 -26.75 -17.63
C TYR A 180 -2.29 -27.90 -17.49
N SER A 181 -2.80 -29.15 -17.49
CA SER A 181 -1.95 -30.35 -17.43
C SER A 181 -1.08 -30.49 -18.68
N ARG A 182 0.24 -30.69 -18.51
CA ARG A 182 1.25 -30.81 -19.58
C ARG A 182 2.02 -32.13 -19.44
N MET A 183 2.59 -32.62 -20.54
CA MET A 183 3.39 -33.86 -20.51
C MET A 183 4.69 -33.73 -19.71
N ASP A 184 5.36 -32.57 -19.77
CA ASP A 184 6.60 -32.28 -19.04
C ASP A 184 6.39 -31.07 -18.10
N PRO A 185 5.76 -31.25 -16.93
CA PRO A 185 5.46 -30.16 -16.01
C PRO A 185 6.72 -29.68 -15.28
N ASN A 186 7.06 -28.40 -15.39
CA ASN A 186 8.12 -27.75 -14.61
C ASN A 186 7.60 -27.14 -13.29
N ASN A 187 6.31 -27.30 -13.00
CA ASN A 187 5.63 -26.86 -11.79
C ASN A 187 4.43 -27.79 -11.52
N LEU A 188 4.13 -28.08 -10.24
CA LEU A 188 3.00 -28.92 -9.83
C LEU A 188 1.65 -28.38 -10.35
N ALA A 189 1.53 -27.05 -10.53
CA ALA A 189 0.35 -26.41 -11.11
C ALA A 189 0.04 -26.85 -12.56
N TYR A 190 1.01 -27.45 -13.27
CA TYR A 190 0.82 -27.97 -14.63
C TYR A 190 0.58 -29.48 -14.66
N THR A 191 0.07 -30.04 -13.57
CA THR A 191 -0.29 -31.46 -13.44
C THR A 191 -1.80 -31.63 -13.23
N GLY A 192 -2.27 -32.87 -13.08
CA GLY A 192 -3.63 -33.18 -12.63
C GLY A 192 -3.75 -33.39 -11.11
N ASP A 193 -2.68 -33.16 -10.36
CA ASP A 193 -2.63 -33.41 -8.92
C ASP A 193 -3.31 -32.28 -8.13
N SER A 194 -3.69 -32.57 -6.89
CA SER A 194 -4.25 -31.56 -5.98
C SER A 194 -3.18 -30.61 -5.47
N LEU A 195 -3.51 -29.32 -5.39
CA LEU A 195 -2.71 -28.30 -4.73
C LEU A 195 -3.32 -27.99 -3.36
N ASP A 196 -2.52 -28.15 -2.30
CA ASP A 196 -2.92 -27.71 -0.95
C ASP A 196 -2.87 -26.17 -0.85
N MET A 197 -3.35 -25.60 0.25
CA MET A 197 -3.31 -24.16 0.50
C MET A 197 -1.85 -23.66 0.45
N HIS A 198 -1.60 -22.68 -0.42
CA HIS A 198 -0.30 -22.09 -0.63
C HIS A 198 -0.40 -20.60 -0.98
N THR A 199 0.73 -19.91 -0.92
CA THR A 199 0.92 -18.61 -1.54
C THR A 199 1.92 -18.74 -2.67
N ASP A 200 1.73 -17.97 -3.73
CA ASP A 200 2.52 -18.10 -4.94
C ASP A 200 3.90 -17.46 -4.82
N LEU A 201 4.87 -18.13 -5.46
CA LEU A 201 6.25 -17.66 -5.62
C LEU A 201 6.90 -17.22 -4.30
N PRO A 202 6.85 -18.03 -3.22
CA PRO A 202 7.41 -17.64 -1.93
C PRO A 202 8.94 -17.48 -1.96
N CYS A 203 9.59 -18.06 -2.98
CA CYS A 203 11.01 -17.92 -3.30
C CYS A 203 11.43 -16.50 -3.74
N LEU A 204 10.49 -15.65 -4.18
CA LEU A 204 10.81 -14.28 -4.56
C LEU A 204 10.97 -13.37 -3.33
N ALA A 205 12.00 -12.51 -3.37
CA ALA A 205 12.25 -11.52 -2.32
C ALA A 205 11.10 -10.51 -2.21
N THR A 206 10.58 -10.06 -3.36
CA THR A 206 9.35 -9.29 -3.46
C THR A 206 8.32 -10.15 -4.18
N LYS A 207 7.36 -10.66 -3.42
CA LYS A 207 6.32 -11.57 -3.90
C LYS A 207 5.24 -10.79 -4.66
N PRO A 208 4.52 -11.42 -5.60
CA PRO A 208 3.28 -10.82 -6.13
C PRO A 208 2.30 -10.56 -4.98
N GLU A 209 1.74 -9.36 -4.93
CA GLU A 209 0.79 -8.97 -3.88
C GLU A 209 -0.66 -9.32 -4.24
N ILE A 210 -0.97 -9.34 -5.54
CA ILE A 210 -2.29 -9.69 -6.08
C ILE A 210 -2.08 -10.76 -7.16
N GLN A 211 -2.92 -11.79 -7.13
CA GLN A 211 -2.98 -12.83 -8.15
C GLN A 211 -4.35 -12.79 -8.84
N MET A 212 -4.35 -12.96 -10.16
CA MET A 212 -5.56 -13.07 -10.98
C MET A 212 -5.59 -14.43 -11.66
N LEU A 213 -6.66 -15.19 -11.46
CA LEU A 213 -6.90 -16.47 -12.12
C LEU A 213 -8.18 -16.38 -12.94
N HIS A 214 -8.06 -16.61 -14.25
CA HIS A 214 -9.18 -16.56 -15.18
C HIS A 214 -9.47 -17.97 -15.72
N VAL A 215 -10.69 -18.45 -15.45
CA VAL A 215 -11.15 -19.76 -15.94
C VAL A 215 -11.60 -19.64 -17.39
N ILE A 216 -10.75 -20.09 -18.32
CA ILE A 216 -11.09 -20.17 -19.75
C ILE A 216 -11.88 -21.45 -20.05
N LYS A 217 -11.48 -22.57 -19.44
CA LYS A 217 -12.14 -23.86 -19.59
C LYS A 217 -12.05 -24.65 -18.28
N GLN A 218 -13.21 -25.01 -17.73
CA GLN A 218 -13.29 -25.91 -16.59
C GLN A 218 -13.29 -27.37 -17.06
N PHE A 219 -12.73 -28.26 -16.24
CA PHE A 219 -12.76 -29.71 -16.47
C PHE A 219 -14.21 -30.23 -16.44
N ILE A 220 -14.50 -31.25 -17.28
CA ILE A 220 -15.80 -31.93 -17.29
C ILE A 220 -15.64 -33.24 -16.52
N GLY A 221 -16.05 -33.23 -15.26
CA GLY A 221 -15.95 -34.37 -14.34
C GLY A 221 -15.96 -33.92 -12.89
N GLU A 222 -15.47 -34.77 -11.99
CA GLU A 222 -15.30 -34.45 -10.57
C GLU A 222 -13.91 -33.84 -10.32
N GLY A 223 -13.84 -32.82 -9.47
CA GLY A 223 -12.61 -32.12 -9.10
C GLY A 223 -12.37 -30.82 -9.88
N GLY A 224 -11.21 -30.20 -9.64
CA GLY A 224 -10.89 -28.86 -10.19
C GLY A 224 -11.58 -27.72 -9.44
N ASP A 225 -12.06 -27.98 -8.23
CA ASP A 225 -12.64 -26.97 -7.35
C ASP A 225 -11.58 -26.01 -6.82
N THR A 226 -11.91 -24.72 -6.82
CA THR A 226 -11.06 -23.70 -6.20
C THR A 226 -11.31 -23.67 -4.70
N MET A 227 -10.24 -23.78 -3.91
CA MET A 227 -10.27 -23.52 -2.48
C MET A 227 -9.50 -22.24 -2.17
N ILE A 228 -10.05 -21.40 -1.29
CA ILE A 228 -9.40 -20.19 -0.77
C ILE A 228 -9.58 -20.11 0.74
N THR A 229 -8.65 -19.44 1.41
CA THR A 229 -8.73 -19.19 2.85
C THR A 229 -8.13 -17.83 3.19
N ASP A 230 -8.67 -17.19 4.21
CA ASP A 230 -8.05 -16.01 4.82
C ASP A 230 -6.91 -16.44 5.73
N GLY A 231 -5.67 -16.25 5.25
CA GLY A 231 -4.46 -16.54 6.01
C GLY A 231 -4.35 -15.74 7.31
N PHE A 232 -4.88 -14.51 7.38
CA PHE A 232 -4.87 -13.71 8.60
C PHE A 232 -5.90 -14.20 9.62
N HIS A 233 -7.08 -14.62 9.16
CA HIS A 233 -8.05 -15.28 10.04
C HIS A 233 -7.50 -16.60 10.61
N ALA A 234 -6.89 -17.42 9.75
CA ALA A 234 -6.25 -18.68 10.15
C ALA A 234 -5.11 -18.43 11.16
N ALA A 235 -4.22 -17.48 10.87
CA ALA A 235 -3.11 -17.09 11.75
C ALA A 235 -3.60 -16.54 13.10
N SER A 236 -4.64 -15.71 13.11
CA SER A 236 -5.25 -15.17 14.33
C SER A 236 -5.82 -16.27 15.23
N LYS A 237 -6.54 -17.24 14.64
CA LYS A 237 -7.04 -18.42 15.37
C LYS A 237 -5.90 -19.30 15.87
N PHE A 238 -4.87 -19.52 15.05
CA PHE A 238 -3.70 -20.31 15.43
C PHE A 238 -2.96 -19.68 16.60
N LYS A 239 -2.69 -18.36 16.55
CA LYS A 239 -2.07 -17.61 17.65
C LYS A 239 -2.85 -17.73 18.97
N LYS A 240 -4.18 -17.63 18.91
CA LYS A 240 -5.03 -17.73 20.10
C LYS A 240 -4.96 -19.12 20.74
N ASN A 241 -4.92 -20.17 19.93
CA ASN A 241 -5.00 -21.55 20.40
C ASN A 241 -3.62 -22.16 20.70
N ASN A 242 -2.58 -21.68 20.04
CA ASN A 242 -1.24 -22.26 20.00
C ASN A 242 -0.15 -21.16 19.94
N PRO A 243 -0.05 -20.27 20.95
CA PRO A 243 0.81 -19.08 20.88
C PRO A 243 2.29 -19.42 20.69
N GLU A 244 2.82 -20.44 21.37
CA GLU A 244 4.24 -20.83 21.26
C GLU A 244 4.61 -21.32 19.86
N TYR A 245 3.72 -22.10 19.23
CA TYR A 245 3.92 -22.55 17.85
C TYR A 245 3.76 -21.40 16.86
N PHE A 246 2.80 -20.49 17.08
CA PHE A 246 2.67 -19.28 16.28
C PHE A 246 3.95 -18.45 16.34
N ASP A 247 4.50 -18.22 17.53
CA ASP A 247 5.74 -17.44 17.71
C ASP A 247 6.92 -18.12 17.03
N THR A 248 6.98 -19.45 17.05
CA THR A 248 8.00 -20.22 16.31
C THR A 248 7.89 -19.96 14.80
N LEU A 249 6.70 -20.11 14.22
CA LEU A 249 6.48 -19.90 12.78
C LEU A 249 6.70 -18.43 12.36
N ALA A 250 6.30 -17.47 13.21
CA ALA A 250 6.42 -16.05 12.91
C ALA A 250 7.87 -15.53 12.96
N ASN A 251 8.76 -16.21 13.69
CA ASN A 251 10.14 -15.77 13.92
C ASN A 251 11.21 -16.69 13.29
N THR A 252 10.80 -17.77 12.63
CA THR A 252 11.74 -18.69 11.95
C THR A 252 11.76 -18.39 10.46
N LEU A 253 12.93 -18.00 9.94
CA LEU A 253 13.12 -17.84 8.50
C LEU A 253 13.20 -19.22 7.83
N ILE A 254 12.40 -19.41 6.79
CA ILE A 254 12.34 -20.64 5.99
C ILE A 254 12.91 -20.33 4.60
N GLU A 255 13.74 -21.24 4.09
CA GLU A 255 14.25 -21.16 2.73
C GLU A 255 13.22 -21.72 1.74
N PHE A 256 12.93 -20.96 0.69
CA PHE A 256 12.09 -21.37 -0.42
C PHE A 256 12.93 -21.39 -1.70
N VAL A 257 12.86 -22.49 -2.44
CA VAL A 257 13.68 -22.70 -3.63
C VAL A 257 12.78 -23.06 -4.80
N ASP A 258 12.98 -22.36 -5.91
CA ASP A 258 12.48 -22.75 -7.22
C ASP A 258 13.67 -22.90 -8.16
N ARG A 259 13.80 -24.07 -8.79
CA ARG A 259 14.87 -24.40 -9.76
C ARG A 259 14.29 -24.68 -11.15
N GLY A 260 12.99 -24.41 -11.35
CA GLY A 260 12.24 -24.75 -12.57
C GLY A 260 12.66 -23.94 -13.80
N HIS A 261 13.70 -24.43 -14.48
CA HIS A 261 14.03 -24.17 -15.89
C HIS A 261 14.28 -25.50 -16.61
#